data_AF-A0AAW9VBS2-F1
#
_entry.id   AF-A0AAW9VBS2-F1
#
_cell.length_a   1.000
_cell.length_b   1.000
_cell.length_c   1.000
_cell.angle_alpha   90.00
_cell.angle_beta   90.00
_cell.angle_gamma   90.00
#
_symmetry.space_group_name_H-M   'P 1'
#
loop_
_entity.id
_entity.type
_entity.pdbx_description
1 polymer ?
#
loop_
_entity_poly.entity_id
_entity_poly.type
_entity_poly.pdbx_seq_one_letter_code
_entity_poly.pdbx_strand_id
1 'polypeptide(L)'
;MKKLIVTAALASSFLLFGCGDPNQEIIDKVTNHIESRKDMFPYKLEFRDLHYTKGEVDGGMLCGEIKLSQKSSIPPSSLPKIIFSNGRSDIDQVIGSNDYFGFIYFFGSDFEAVQENDPIQLNYPYDQEQIEFWRRICKK
;
A
#
# COMPACT_ATOMS: atom_id res chain seq x y z
N MET A 1 32.34 41.18 23.21
CA MET A 1 32.56 40.12 22.20
C MET A 1 32.79 38.80 22.92
N LYS A 2 31.75 37.98 23.10
CA LYS A 2 31.84 36.65 23.71
C LYS A 2 31.76 35.62 22.59
N LYS A 3 32.89 34.97 22.31
CA LYS A 3 32.96 33.77 21.47
C LYS A 3 32.28 32.65 22.26
N LEU A 4 31.27 32.02 21.67
CA LEU A 4 30.79 30.72 22.11
C LEU A 4 30.63 29.87 20.86
N ILE A 5 31.72 29.14 20.60
CA ILE A 5 31.78 28.00 19.71
C ILE A 5 30.95 26.92 20.41
N VAL A 6 29.78 26.60 19.88
CA VAL A 6 29.12 25.34 20.23
C VAL A 6 29.46 24.39 19.09
N THR A 7 30.44 23.56 19.41
CA THR A 7 31.06 22.57 18.56
C THR A 7 30.06 21.48 18.19
N ALA A 8 30.14 21.06 16.93
CA ALA A 8 29.42 19.93 16.38
C ALA A 8 29.60 18.66 17.23
N ALA A 9 28.49 18.10 17.69
CA ALA A 9 28.43 16.76 18.28
C ALA A 9 27.06 16.13 17.97
N LEU A 10 26.79 15.89 16.69
CA LEU A 10 25.77 14.94 16.24
C LEU A 10 26.36 14.08 15.12
N ALA A 11 27.53 13.49 15.40
CA ALA A 11 28.16 12.50 14.55
C ALA A 11 28.51 11.28 15.40
N SER A 12 27.50 10.58 15.94
CA SER A 12 27.74 9.27 16.58
C SER A 12 26.51 8.37 16.79
N SER A 13 25.43 8.54 16.01
CA SER A 13 24.30 7.59 16.03
C SER A 13 23.99 6.92 14.68
N PHE A 14 24.65 7.31 13.58
CA PHE A 14 24.42 6.70 12.27
C PHE A 14 25.20 5.40 12.00
N LEU A 15 25.97 4.88 12.97
CA LEU A 15 26.76 3.64 12.79
C LEU A 15 26.16 2.40 13.48
N LEU A 16 24.90 2.45 13.93
CA LEU A 16 24.21 1.31 14.58
C LEU A 16 22.93 0.85 13.86
N PHE A 17 22.58 1.44 12.71
CA PHE A 17 21.53 0.87 11.84
C PHE A 17 22.17 -0.18 10.93
N GLY A 18 22.41 -1.36 11.50
CA GLY A 18 22.67 -2.56 10.73
C GLY A 18 21.59 -2.76 9.67
N CYS A 19 22.03 -3.20 8.49
CA CYS A 19 21.25 -3.70 7.36
C CYS A 19 19.73 -3.51 7.49
N GLY A 20 19.20 -2.45 6.85
CA GLY A 20 17.74 -2.30 6.71
C GLY A 20 17.15 -3.60 6.18
N ASP A 21 16.01 -4.02 6.75
CA ASP A 21 15.30 -5.21 6.29
C ASP A 21 14.98 -5.04 4.80
N PRO A 22 15.54 -5.87 3.90
CA PRO A 22 15.29 -5.77 2.47
C PRO A 22 13.79 -5.86 2.12
N ASN A 23 13.00 -6.55 2.95
CA ASN A 23 11.56 -6.62 2.76
C ASN A 23 10.89 -5.27 3.07
N GLN A 24 11.36 -4.56 4.11
CA GLN A 24 10.81 -3.24 4.46
C GLN A 24 11.09 -2.23 3.35
N GLU A 25 12.29 -2.25 2.77
CA GLU A 25 12.63 -1.37 1.64
C GLU A 25 11.72 -1.62 0.43
N ILE A 26 11.43 -2.88 0.12
CA ILE A 26 10.49 -3.25 -0.95
C ILE A 26 9.07 -2.80 -0.62
N ILE A 27 8.61 -3.04 0.62
CA ILE A 27 7.29 -2.61 1.09
C ILE A 27 7.14 -1.10 0.91
N ASP A 28 8.09 -0.31 1.40
CA ASP A 28 8.07 1.15 1.32
C ASP A 28 8.04 1.63 -0.13
N LYS A 29 8.84 1.00 -1.01
CA LYS A 29 8.84 1.31 -2.45
C LYS A 29 7.49 1.04 -3.10
N VAL A 30 6.87 -0.10 -2.80
CA VAL A 30 5.57 -0.50 -3.34
C VAL A 30 4.45 0.43 -2.83
N THR A 31 4.41 0.72 -1.53
CA THR A 31 3.37 1.60 -0.95
C THR A 31 3.47 3.02 -1.51
N ASN A 32 4.69 3.55 -1.64
CA ASN A 32 4.92 4.85 -2.27
C ASN A 32 4.45 4.87 -3.73
N HIS A 33 4.70 3.79 -4.49
CA HIS A 33 4.20 3.66 -5.85
C HIS A 33 2.66 3.64 -5.87
N ILE A 34 2.02 2.83 -5.02
CA ILE A 34 0.56 2.75 -4.90
C ILE A 34 -0.06 4.13 -4.62
N GLU A 35 0.51 4.90 -3.69
CA GLU A 35 0.05 6.26 -3.37
C GLU A 35 0.16 7.25 -4.54
N SER A 36 1.09 7.00 -5.47
CA SER A 36 1.31 7.85 -6.65
C SER A 36 0.41 7.52 -7.85
N ARG A 37 -0.29 6.38 -7.84
CA ARG A 37 -1.15 5.96 -8.97
C ARG A 37 -2.34 6.90 -9.15
N LYS A 38 -2.76 7.10 -10.41
CA LYS A 38 -3.89 7.98 -10.77
C LYS A 38 -5.21 7.59 -10.11
N ASP A 39 -5.48 6.29 -9.99
CA ASP A 39 -6.69 5.74 -9.35
C ASP A 39 -6.67 5.87 -7.81
N MET A 40 -5.50 6.11 -7.22
CA MET A 40 -5.32 6.18 -5.76
C MET A 40 -5.02 7.60 -5.25
N PHE A 41 -4.49 8.48 -6.11
CA PHE A 41 -4.12 9.87 -5.82
C PHE A 41 -5.17 10.70 -5.04
N PRO A 42 -6.49 10.55 -5.28
CA PRO A 42 -7.55 11.28 -4.56
C PRO A 42 -7.76 10.83 -3.11
N TYR A 43 -7.12 9.73 -2.70
CA TYR A 43 -7.26 9.13 -1.39
C TYR A 43 -6.00 9.32 -0.54
N LYS A 44 -6.20 9.39 0.77
CA LYS A 44 -5.17 9.12 1.77
C LYS A 44 -5.28 7.64 2.12
N LEU A 45 -4.16 6.93 1.99
CA LEU A 45 -4.05 5.50 2.23
C LEU A 45 -3.44 5.25 3.61
N GLU A 46 -4.00 4.30 4.34
CA GLU A 46 -3.43 3.81 5.59
C GLU A 46 -3.28 2.30 5.48
N PHE A 47 -2.05 1.82 5.51
CA PHE A 47 -1.73 0.40 5.40
C PHE A 47 -1.48 -0.23 6.77
N ARG A 48 -1.88 -1.49 6.95
CA ARG A 48 -1.57 -2.32 8.12
C ARG A 48 -1.37 -3.77 7.71
N ASP A 49 -0.68 -4.52 8.56
CA ASP A 49 -0.42 -5.96 8.39
C ASP A 49 0.10 -6.29 6.98
N LEU A 50 1.09 -5.51 6.52
CA LEU A 50 1.70 -5.68 5.21
C LEU A 50 2.61 -6.91 5.18
N HIS A 51 2.43 -7.74 4.16
CA HIS A 51 3.23 -8.94 3.91
C HIS A 51 3.71 -8.92 2.46
N TYR A 52 5.01 -9.08 2.29
CA TYR A 52 5.65 -9.22 0.99
C TYR A 52 5.94 -10.70 0.71
N THR A 53 5.51 -11.17 -0.45
CA THR A 53 5.87 -12.49 -0.99
C THR A 53 6.65 -12.31 -2.29
N LYS A 54 7.87 -12.83 -2.34
CA LYS A 54 8.69 -12.82 -3.56
C LYS A 54 8.13 -13.78 -4.61
N GLY A 55 8.02 -13.33 -5.86
CA GLY A 55 7.61 -14.16 -7.00
C GLY A 55 8.76 -14.96 -7.61
N GLU A 56 8.45 -15.93 -8.47
CA GLU A 56 9.43 -16.84 -9.07
C GLU A 56 10.25 -16.21 -10.21
N VAL A 57 9.64 -15.33 -11.02
CA VAL A 57 10.21 -14.87 -12.31
C VAL A 57 10.43 -13.36 -12.35
N ASP A 58 10.83 -12.80 -11.21
CA ASP A 58 11.08 -11.37 -10.96
C ASP A 58 9.81 -10.57 -10.59
N GLY A 59 9.93 -9.79 -9.51
CA GLY A 59 8.78 -9.14 -8.83
C GLY A 59 8.22 -9.91 -7.63
N GLY A 60 6.98 -9.60 -7.25
CA GLY A 60 6.30 -10.24 -6.13
C GLY A 60 4.90 -9.71 -5.88
N MET A 61 4.40 -10.02 -4.69
CA MET A 61 3.08 -9.67 -4.21
C MET A 61 3.20 -8.93 -2.90
N LEU A 62 2.57 -7.76 -2.80
CA LEU A 62 2.27 -7.10 -1.53
C LEU A 62 0.81 -7.36 -1.19
N CYS A 63 0.54 -7.78 0.03
CA CYS A 63 -0.80 -7.92 0.54
C CYS A 63 -0.88 -7.36 1.97
N GLY A 64 -2.08 -7.03 2.40
CA GLY A 64 -2.33 -6.53 3.75
C GLY A 64 -3.70 -5.88 3.81
N GLU A 65 -3.85 -4.99 4.77
CA GLU A 65 -5.05 -4.19 4.93
C GLU A 65 -4.78 -2.75 4.49
N ILE A 66 -5.74 -2.16 3.77
CA ILE A 66 -5.70 -0.77 3.33
C ILE A 66 -7.00 -0.07 3.70
N LYS A 67 -6.88 1.11 4.29
CA LYS A 67 -8.00 2.01 4.52
C LYS A 67 -7.86 3.23 3.61
N LEU A 68 -8.95 3.58 2.94
CA LEU A 68 -9.01 4.72 2.03
C LEU A 68 -9.85 5.83 2.66
N SER A 69 -9.29 7.02 2.78
CA SER A 69 -10.01 8.22 3.22
C SER A 69 -9.88 9.31 2.18
N GLN A 70 -10.89 10.17 2.04
CA GLN A 70 -10.86 11.24 1.05
C GLN A 70 -9.79 12.26 1.40
N LYS A 71 -8.81 12.49 0.51
CA LYS A 71 -7.76 13.50 0.68
C LYS A 71 -8.20 14.87 0.16
N SER A 72 -9.06 14.87 -0.86
CA SER A 72 -9.49 16.07 -1.57
C SER A 72 -10.97 16.00 -1.91
N SER A 73 -11.65 17.16 -1.93
CA SER A 73 -13.00 17.29 -2.47
C SER A 73 -13.06 17.08 -3.99
N ILE A 74 -11.90 16.97 -4.66
CA ILE A 74 -11.81 16.64 -6.09
C ILE A 74 -12.17 15.16 -6.28
N PRO A 75 -13.19 14.85 -7.10
CA PRO A 75 -13.57 13.47 -7.37
C PRO A 75 -12.45 12.76 -8.14
N PRO A 76 -12.24 11.45 -7.89
CA PRO A 76 -11.27 10.66 -8.62
C PRO A 76 -11.61 10.57 -10.11
N SER A 77 -10.59 10.59 -10.97
CA SER A 77 -10.77 10.34 -12.42
C SER A 77 -11.22 8.91 -12.71
N SER A 78 -10.95 7.99 -11.78
CA SER A 78 -11.31 6.56 -11.83
C SER A 78 -11.41 6.03 -10.40
N LEU A 79 -12.46 5.25 -10.12
CA LEU A 79 -12.63 4.63 -8.80
C LEU A 79 -11.76 3.36 -8.67
N PRO A 80 -11.23 3.06 -7.46
CA PRO A 80 -10.56 1.80 -7.20
C PRO A 80 -11.55 0.64 -7.35
N LYS A 81 -11.08 -0.53 -7.77
CA LYS A 81 -11.94 -1.69 -8.02
C LYS A 81 -12.09 -2.53 -6.76
N ILE A 82 -13.33 -2.80 -6.40
CA ILE A 82 -13.67 -3.57 -5.20
C ILE A 82 -14.34 -4.85 -5.65
N ILE A 83 -13.81 -5.97 -5.17
CA ILE A 83 -14.25 -7.31 -5.57
C ILE A 83 -15.23 -7.82 -4.52
N PHE A 84 -16.38 -8.26 -5.02
CA PHE A 84 -17.42 -8.98 -4.27
C PHE A 84 -17.55 -10.40 -4.82
N SER A 85 -17.74 -11.38 -3.95
CA SER A 85 -18.09 -12.76 -4.33
C SER A 85 -19.39 -12.81 -5.15
N ASN A 86 -20.33 -11.91 -4.84
CA ASN A 86 -21.64 -11.85 -5.51
C ASN A 86 -21.67 -11.03 -6.82
N GLY A 87 -20.52 -10.54 -7.30
CA GLY A 87 -20.40 -9.85 -8.59
C GLY A 87 -21.09 -8.48 -8.68
N ARG A 88 -21.59 -7.91 -7.58
CA ARG A 88 -22.10 -6.54 -7.58
C ARG A 88 -20.94 -5.56 -7.76
N SER A 89 -20.99 -4.73 -8.80
CA SER A 89 -19.84 -3.90 -9.21
C SER A 89 -19.83 -2.48 -8.63
N ASP A 90 -20.90 -2.01 -7.99
CA ASP A 90 -21.05 -0.58 -7.76
C ASP A 90 -21.14 -0.27 -6.27
N ILE A 91 -20.06 0.28 -5.71
CA ILE A 91 -20.11 0.97 -4.42
C ILE A 91 -19.42 2.34 -4.55
N ASP A 92 -20.23 3.40 -4.55
CA ASP A 92 -19.83 4.80 -4.35
C ASP A 92 -19.37 5.09 -2.89
N GLN A 93 -19.29 4.06 -2.04
CA GLN A 93 -19.37 4.15 -0.58
C GLN A 93 -18.16 3.60 0.19
N VAL A 94 -17.03 3.37 -0.47
CA VAL A 94 -15.79 2.96 0.24
C VAL A 94 -15.02 4.14 0.80
N ILE A 95 -15.23 5.31 0.22
CA ILE A 95 -14.68 6.58 0.68
C ILE A 95 -15.46 7.02 1.93
N GLY A 96 -14.80 7.00 3.09
CA GLY A 96 -15.39 7.45 4.36
C GLY A 96 -16.03 6.35 5.22
N SER A 97 -15.95 5.09 4.79
CA SER A 97 -16.43 3.91 5.57
C SER A 97 -15.66 3.66 6.87
N ASN A 98 -14.53 4.34 7.09
CA ASN A 98 -13.59 4.11 8.19
C ASN A 98 -13.03 2.67 8.30
N ASP A 99 -13.39 1.79 7.37
CA ASP A 99 -13.07 0.38 7.36
C ASP A 99 -11.72 0.09 6.68
N TYR A 100 -11.13 -1.05 7.07
CA TYR A 100 -9.98 -1.64 6.40
C TYR A 100 -10.44 -2.69 5.39
N PHE A 101 -9.85 -2.65 4.20
CA PHE A 101 -10.10 -3.58 3.11
C PHE A 101 -8.87 -4.47 2.95
N GLY A 102 -9.07 -5.78 2.79
CA GLY A 102 -7.96 -6.66 2.41
C GLY A 102 -7.56 -6.35 0.97
N PHE A 103 -6.29 -6.13 0.67
CA PHE A 103 -5.83 -5.89 -0.71
C PHE A 103 -4.72 -6.85 -1.12
N ILE A 104 -4.60 -7.02 -2.43
CA ILE A 104 -3.52 -7.76 -3.09
C ILE A 104 -3.00 -6.91 -4.24
N TYR A 105 -1.68 -6.76 -4.31
CA TYR A 105 -1.01 -6.01 -5.37
C TYR A 105 0.19 -6.80 -5.89
N PHE A 106 0.15 -7.18 -7.17
CA PHE A 106 1.26 -7.83 -7.86
C PHE A 106 2.11 -6.79 -8.57
N PHE A 107 3.43 -6.92 -8.49
CA PHE A 107 4.38 -6.01 -9.12
C PHE A 107 5.56 -6.77 -9.74
N GLY A 108 6.09 -6.24 -10.84
CA GLY A 108 7.33 -6.71 -11.47
C GLY A 108 8.56 -5.98 -10.91
N SER A 109 9.76 -6.31 -11.40
CA SER A 109 11.00 -5.62 -11.02
C SER A 109 11.04 -4.15 -11.43
N ASP A 110 10.41 -3.83 -12.55
CA ASP A 110 10.17 -2.46 -12.97
C ASP A 110 8.81 -1.99 -12.48
N PHE A 111 8.81 -1.38 -11.30
CA PHE A 111 7.63 -0.80 -10.67
C PHE A 111 6.95 0.28 -11.53
N GLU A 112 7.69 0.91 -12.45
CA GLU A 112 7.15 1.93 -13.36
C GLU A 112 6.50 1.30 -14.60
N ALA A 113 6.86 0.06 -14.95
CA ALA A 113 6.33 -0.67 -16.11
C ALA A 113 5.20 -1.66 -15.78
N VAL A 114 4.86 -1.86 -14.48
CA VAL A 114 3.67 -2.63 -14.09
C VAL A 114 2.46 -1.92 -14.68
N GLN A 115 1.83 -2.56 -15.67
CA GLN A 115 0.76 -1.98 -16.47
C GLN A 115 -0.24 -1.25 -15.57
N GLU A 116 -0.34 0.07 -15.73
CA GLU A 116 -1.33 0.96 -15.09
C GLU A 116 -2.79 0.52 -15.34
N ASN A 117 -3.02 -0.57 -16.07
CA ASN A 117 -4.31 -0.98 -16.61
C ASN A 117 -5.21 -1.69 -15.59
N ASP A 118 -4.63 -2.36 -14.59
CA ASP A 118 -5.42 -3.07 -13.58
C ASP A 118 -5.55 -2.25 -12.29
N PRO A 119 -6.79 -1.89 -11.89
CA PRO A 119 -7.04 -1.17 -10.65
C PRO A 119 -6.65 -2.02 -9.44
N ILE A 120 -6.23 -1.38 -8.35
CA ILE A 120 -5.94 -2.09 -7.10
C ILE A 120 -7.19 -2.83 -6.65
N GLN A 121 -7.05 -4.13 -6.43
CA GLN A 121 -8.14 -5.01 -6.03
C GLN A 121 -8.32 -4.94 -4.51
N LEU A 122 -9.49 -4.47 -4.08
CA LEU A 122 -9.89 -4.41 -2.68
C LEU A 122 -10.94 -5.48 -2.40
N ASN A 123 -10.78 -6.24 -1.31
CA ASN A 123 -11.75 -7.22 -0.81
C ASN A 123 -12.66 -6.53 0.19
N TYR A 124 -13.98 -6.65 -0.02
CA TYR A 124 -14.96 -6.04 0.88
C TYR A 124 -14.92 -6.70 2.27
N PRO A 125 -14.79 -5.94 3.37
CA PRO A 125 -14.56 -6.49 4.72
C PRO A 125 -15.71 -7.36 5.25
N TYR A 126 -16.93 -7.17 4.75
CA TYR A 126 -18.11 -7.93 5.18
C TYR A 126 -18.47 -9.09 4.24
N ASP A 127 -17.66 -9.33 3.20
CA ASP A 127 -17.80 -10.48 2.30
C ASP A 127 -16.91 -11.63 2.81
N GLN A 128 -17.51 -12.56 3.56
CA GLN A 128 -16.76 -13.63 4.22
C GLN A 128 -15.96 -14.49 3.23
N GLU A 129 -16.52 -14.76 2.05
CA GLU A 129 -15.86 -15.60 1.03
C GLU A 129 -14.60 -14.90 0.48
N GLN A 130 -14.70 -13.61 0.16
CA GLN A 130 -13.54 -12.82 -0.30
C GLN A 130 -12.48 -12.67 0.80
N ILE A 131 -12.91 -12.46 2.05
CA ILE A 131 -11.98 -12.33 3.17
C ILE A 131 -11.26 -13.64 3.46
N GLU A 132 -11.95 -14.79 3.39
CA GLU A 132 -11.31 -16.09 3.50
C GLU A 132 -10.31 -16.35 2.37
N PHE A 133 -10.69 -16.03 1.13
CA PHE A 133 -9.80 -16.14 -0.02
C PHE A 133 -8.55 -15.27 0.14
N TRP A 134 -8.73 -13.99 0.48
CA TRP A 134 -7.65 -13.06 0.75
C TRP A 134 -6.72 -13.57 1.86
N ARG A 135 -7.26 -14.06 2.98
CA ARG A 135 -6.45 -14.63 4.07
C ARG A 135 -5.60 -15.82 3.61
N ARG A 136 -6.13 -16.70 2.75
CA ARG A 136 -5.39 -17.87 2.23
C ARG A 136 -4.24 -17.46 1.30
N ILE A 137 -4.39 -16.36 0.56
CA ILE A 137 -3.34 -15.83 -0.29
C ILE A 137 -2.30 -15.06 0.53
N CYS A 138 -2.76 -14.23 1.47
CA CYS A 138 -1.89 -13.29 2.19
C CYS A 138 -1.15 -13.89 3.39
N LYS A 139 -1.69 -14.95 4.02
CA LYS A 139 -1.08 -15.61 5.19
C LYS A 139 -0.29 -16.88 4.85
N LYS A 140 0.30 -16.96 3.66
CA LYS A 140 1.28 -18.03 3.37
C LYS A 140 2.63 -17.72 3.99
#